data_AF-A0A2I2ZIY6-F1
#
_entry.id   AF-A0A2I2ZIY6-F1
#
_cell.length_a   1.000
_cell.length_b   1.000
_cell.length_c   1.000
_cell.angle_alpha   90.00
_cell.angle_beta   90.00
_cell.angle_gamma   90.00
#
_symmetry.space_group_name_H-M   'P 1'
#
loop_
_entity.id
_entity.type
_entity.pdbx_description
1 polymer ?
#
loop_
_entity_poly.entity_id
_entity_poly.type
_entity_poly.pdbx_seq_one_letter_code
_entity_poly.pdbx_strand_id
1 'polypeptide(L)'
;MRLILFFGALFGHIYCLETFVGDQVLEIIPSNEEQIKNLLRLEAQEHLQLDFWKSPTTPGETAHVRVPFVNVQAVKVFLESQGIAYSIMIEDVQVLLDKENEEMLFNRRRERSGNFNFGAYHTLEEISQEMDNLVAEHPGLVSKVNIGSSFENRPMNVLKKSSGRMQKDDGQLNPKPQRQTP
;
A
#
# COMPACT_ATOMS: atom_id res chain seq x y z
N MET A 1 32.91 -0.46 -24.59
CA MET A 1 32.47 -1.28 -23.42
C MET A 1 31.66 -0.51 -22.39
N ARG A 2 31.89 0.80 -22.16
CA ARG A 2 31.04 1.60 -21.25
C ARG A 2 29.61 1.85 -21.78
N LEU A 3 29.43 2.04 -23.08
CA LEU A 3 28.11 2.27 -23.69
C LEU A 3 27.15 1.08 -23.50
N ILE A 4 27.66 -0.16 -23.60
CA ILE A 4 26.85 -1.39 -23.51
C ILE A 4 26.29 -1.58 -22.08
N LEU A 5 27.05 -1.18 -21.06
CA LEU A 5 26.59 -1.22 -19.67
C LEU A 5 25.50 -0.17 -19.38
N PHE A 6 25.58 1.01 -20.00
CA PHE A 6 24.52 2.02 -19.90
C PHE A 6 23.22 1.57 -20.58
N PHE A 7 23.30 1.01 -21.80
CA PHE A 7 22.12 0.44 -22.45
C PHE A 7 21.57 -0.76 -21.67
N GLY A 8 22.42 -1.67 -21.18
CA GLY A 8 22.00 -2.79 -20.35
C GLY A 8 21.28 -2.38 -19.06
N ALA A 9 21.76 -1.33 -18.37
CA ALA A 9 21.10 -0.79 -17.18
C ALA A 9 19.79 -0.07 -17.51
N LEU A 10 19.72 0.66 -18.63
CA LEU A 10 18.51 1.35 -19.08
C LEU A 10 17.42 0.34 -19.51
N PHE A 11 17.80 -0.69 -20.28
CA PHE A 11 16.90 -1.77 -20.66
C PHE A 11 16.47 -2.60 -19.44
N GLY A 12 17.38 -2.94 -18.53
CA GLY A 12 17.04 -3.67 -17.29
C GLY A 12 16.06 -2.91 -16.38
N HIS A 13 16.14 -1.58 -16.34
CA HIS A 13 15.19 -0.77 -15.57
C HIS A 13 13.79 -0.75 -16.22
N ILE A 14 13.70 -0.70 -17.55
CA ILE A 14 12.43 -0.73 -18.29
C ILE A 14 11.75 -2.11 -18.17
N TYR A 15 12.52 -3.20 -18.22
CA TYR A 15 11.98 -4.57 -18.10
C TYR A 15 11.61 -4.98 -16.66
N CYS A 16 11.88 -4.14 -15.66
CA CYS A 16 11.58 -4.43 -14.25
C CYS A 16 10.32 -3.70 -13.74
N LEU A 17 9.67 -2.90 -14.58
CA LEU A 17 8.40 -2.26 -14.24
C LEU A 17 7.27 -3.27 -14.50
N GLU A 18 6.52 -3.64 -13.47
CA GLU A 18 5.30 -4.42 -13.70
C GLU A 18 4.27 -3.54 -14.42
N THR A 19 3.71 -4.10 -15.50
CA THR A 19 2.65 -3.48 -16.29
C THR A 19 1.41 -4.34 -16.21
N PHE A 20 0.24 -3.70 -16.13
CA PHE A 20 -1.06 -4.34 -15.99
C PHE A 20 -1.92 -4.12 -17.25
N VAL A 21 -1.27 -3.99 -18.41
CA VAL A 21 -1.94 -3.67 -19.69
C VAL A 21 -2.94 -4.77 -20.03
N GLY A 22 -4.22 -4.41 -20.06
CA GLY A 22 -5.32 -5.33 -20.35
C GLY A 22 -5.69 -6.26 -19.20
N ASP A 23 -5.09 -6.09 -18.02
CA ASP A 23 -5.56 -6.77 -16.81
C ASP A 23 -6.96 -6.27 -16.49
N GLN A 24 -7.85 -7.19 -16.17
CA GLN A 24 -9.24 -6.87 -15.85
C GLN A 24 -9.50 -7.14 -14.38
N VAL A 25 -10.32 -6.32 -13.75
CA VAL A 25 -10.90 -6.66 -12.45
C VAL A 25 -12.31 -7.16 -12.65
N LEU A 26 -12.54 -8.41 -12.27
CA LEU A 26 -13.86 -9.04 -12.35
C LEU A 26 -14.55 -8.94 -10.99
N GLU A 27 -15.81 -8.52 -11.01
CA GLU A 27 -16.72 -8.67 -9.89
C GLU A 27 -17.49 -9.98 -10.06
N ILE A 28 -17.35 -10.87 -9.09
CA ILE A 28 -17.88 -12.24 -9.12
C ILE A 28 -18.92 -12.38 -8.01
N ILE A 29 -20.06 -13.01 -8.31
CA ILE A 29 -21.16 -13.20 -7.37
C ILE A 29 -21.43 -14.72 -7.21
N PRO A 30 -20.72 -15.40 -6.29
CA PRO A 30 -20.99 -16.80 -5.99
C PRO A 30 -22.36 -16.95 -5.30
N SER A 31 -23.21 -17.83 -5.81
CA SER A 31 -24.58 -18.04 -5.31
C SER A 31 -24.70 -19.17 -4.30
N ASN A 32 -23.66 -19.98 -4.10
CA ASN A 32 -23.64 -21.10 -3.16
C ASN A 32 -22.22 -21.45 -2.67
N GLU A 33 -22.15 -22.31 -1.64
CA GLU A 33 -20.89 -22.75 -1.01
C GLU A 33 -19.97 -23.52 -1.96
N GLU A 34 -20.51 -24.23 -2.95
CA GLU A 34 -19.69 -24.95 -3.93
C GLU A 34 -18.95 -23.99 -4.85
N GLN A 35 -19.62 -22.93 -5.31
CA GLN A 35 -19.01 -21.88 -6.11
C GLN A 35 -17.90 -21.16 -5.35
N ILE A 36 -18.08 -20.89 -4.05
CA ILE A 36 -17.02 -20.32 -3.20
C ILE A 36 -15.81 -21.24 -3.14
N LYS A 37 -16.03 -22.54 -2.89
CA LYS A 37 -14.94 -23.53 -2.88
C LYS A 37 -14.21 -23.59 -4.22
N ASN A 38 -14.93 -23.46 -5.33
CA ASN A 38 -14.34 -23.45 -6.67
C ASN A 38 -13.51 -22.18 -6.91
N LEU A 39 -13.95 -21.01 -6.42
CA LEU A 39 -13.16 -19.78 -6.47
C LEU A 39 -11.88 -19.86 -5.63
N LEU A 40 -11.96 -20.40 -4.40
CA LEU A 40 -10.78 -20.61 -3.55
C LEU A 40 -9.78 -21.59 -4.16
N ARG A 41 -10.27 -22.63 -4.86
CA ARG A 41 -9.40 -23.54 -5.63
C ARG A 41 -8.73 -22.85 -6.80
N LEU A 42 -9.42 -21.91 -7.45
CA LEU A 42 -8.86 -21.10 -8.53
C LEU A 42 -7.80 -20.14 -8.00
N GLU A 43 -8.04 -19.51 -6.85
CA GLU A 43 -7.08 -18.65 -6.14
C GLU A 43 -5.79 -19.40 -5.79
N ALA A 44 -5.91 -20.65 -5.33
CA ALA A 44 -4.75 -21.48 -4.99
C ALA A 44 -3.87 -21.88 -6.20
N GLN A 45 -4.29 -21.59 -7.44
CA GLN A 45 -3.51 -21.87 -8.63
C GLN A 45 -2.52 -20.75 -8.93
N GLU A 46 -1.32 -20.86 -8.34
CA GLU A 46 -0.26 -19.83 -8.47
C GLU A 46 0.09 -19.47 -9.93
N HIS A 47 -0.01 -20.42 -10.86
CA HIS A 47 0.30 -20.17 -12.28
C HIS A 47 -0.66 -19.19 -12.96
N LEU A 48 -1.87 -19.00 -12.42
CA LEU A 48 -2.83 -18.02 -12.92
C LEU A 48 -2.53 -16.59 -12.44
N GLN A 49 -1.70 -16.44 -11.39
CA GLN A 49 -1.31 -15.16 -10.80
C GLN A 49 -2.50 -14.24 -10.52
N LEU A 50 -3.60 -14.84 -10.02
CA LEU A 50 -4.80 -14.09 -9.66
C LEU A 50 -4.55 -13.30 -8.38
N ASP A 51 -5.11 -12.10 -8.34
CA ASP A 51 -4.94 -11.18 -7.23
C ASP A 51 -6.32 -10.76 -6.72
N PHE A 52 -6.73 -11.34 -5.58
CA PHE A 52 -8.02 -11.09 -4.98
C PHE A 52 -8.00 -9.82 -4.14
N TRP A 53 -8.57 -8.75 -4.68
CA TRP A 53 -8.79 -7.49 -3.98
C TRP A 53 -9.86 -7.61 -2.89
N LYS A 54 -10.86 -8.47 -3.14
CA LYS A 54 -11.87 -8.85 -2.16
C LYS A 54 -12.10 -10.36 -2.27
N SER A 55 -11.58 -11.11 -1.30
CA SER A 55 -11.72 -12.58 -1.26
C SER A 55 -13.19 -13.01 -1.15
N PRO A 56 -13.57 -14.16 -1.73
CA PRO A 56 -14.91 -14.71 -1.59
C PRO A 56 -15.16 -15.16 -0.14
N THR A 57 -16.31 -14.76 0.43
CA THR A 57 -16.65 -15.03 1.84
C THR A 57 -17.87 -15.93 1.98
N THR A 58 -19.06 -15.42 1.65
CA THR A 58 -20.35 -16.12 1.80
C THR A 58 -21.19 -16.02 0.54
N PRO A 59 -22.14 -16.95 0.30
CA PRO A 59 -22.97 -16.91 -0.89
C PRO A 59 -23.78 -15.61 -0.99
N GLY A 60 -23.82 -15.02 -2.18
CA GLY A 60 -24.48 -13.75 -2.47
C GLY A 60 -23.59 -12.52 -2.26
N GLU A 61 -22.46 -12.64 -1.56
CA GLU A 61 -21.50 -11.55 -1.40
C GLU A 61 -20.53 -11.49 -2.59
N THR A 62 -20.22 -10.28 -3.04
CA THR A 62 -19.31 -10.08 -4.17
C THR A 62 -17.86 -10.39 -3.80
N ALA A 63 -17.12 -10.97 -4.73
CA ALA A 63 -15.68 -11.09 -4.71
C ALA A 63 -15.08 -10.27 -5.86
N HIS A 64 -13.90 -9.69 -5.64
CA HIS A 64 -13.19 -8.88 -6.65
C HIS A 64 -11.82 -9.48 -6.90
N VAL A 65 -11.52 -9.76 -8.16
CA VAL A 65 -10.25 -10.38 -8.56
C VAL A 65 -9.68 -9.66 -9.77
N ARG A 66 -8.42 -9.23 -9.66
CA ARG A 66 -7.62 -8.81 -10.81
C ARG A 66 -7.09 -10.06 -11.50
N VAL A 67 -7.37 -10.13 -12.79
CA VAL A 67 -6.97 -11.23 -13.66
C VAL A 67 -5.95 -10.71 -14.67
N PRO A 68 -4.73 -11.28 -14.71
CA PRO A 68 -3.74 -10.94 -15.71
C PRO A 68 -4.28 -11.11 -17.12
N PHE A 69 -3.98 -10.19 -18.04
CA PHE A 69 -4.49 -10.20 -19.43
C PHE A 69 -4.44 -11.59 -20.09
N VAL A 70 -3.31 -12.28 -19.96
CA VAL A 70 -3.06 -13.61 -20.53
C VAL A 70 -4.04 -14.69 -20.04
N ASN A 71 -4.63 -14.51 -18.86
CA ASN A 71 -5.50 -15.47 -18.20
C ASN A 71 -6.98 -15.05 -18.22
N VAL A 72 -7.31 -13.83 -18.66
CA VAL A 72 -8.69 -13.29 -18.69
C VAL A 72 -9.66 -14.25 -19.36
N GLN A 73 -9.32 -14.75 -20.55
CA GLN A 73 -10.20 -15.65 -21.28
C GLN A 73 -10.39 -16.99 -20.56
N ALA A 74 -9.31 -17.56 -20.02
CA ALA A 74 -9.36 -18.84 -19.31
C ALA A 74 -10.23 -18.74 -18.04
N VAL A 75 -10.09 -17.65 -17.29
CA VAL A 75 -10.89 -17.39 -16.09
C VAL A 75 -12.36 -17.18 -16.44
N LYS A 76 -12.69 -16.40 -17.47
CA LYS A 76 -14.08 -16.20 -17.91
C LYS A 76 -14.75 -17.52 -18.30
N VAL A 77 -14.07 -18.34 -19.11
CA VAL A 77 -14.57 -19.67 -19.50
C VAL A 77 -14.77 -20.56 -18.26
N PHE A 78 -13.86 -20.51 -17.29
CA PHE A 78 -14.02 -21.23 -16.03
C PHE A 78 -15.27 -20.78 -15.29
N LEU A 79 -15.45 -19.47 -15.07
CA LEU A 79 -16.62 -18.92 -14.38
C LEU A 79 -17.93 -19.31 -15.07
N GLU A 80 -17.98 -19.22 -16.40
CA GLU A 80 -19.14 -19.62 -17.20
C GLU A 80 -19.43 -21.12 -17.08
N SER A 81 -18.39 -21.98 -17.12
CA SER A 81 -18.55 -23.43 -16.97
C SER A 81 -19.09 -23.84 -15.59
N GLN A 82 -18.82 -23.04 -14.56
CA GLN A 82 -19.28 -23.25 -13.19
C GLN A 82 -20.63 -22.56 -12.91
N GLY A 83 -21.20 -21.88 -13.92
CA GLY A 83 -22.42 -21.08 -13.76
C GLY A 83 -22.28 -19.96 -12.73
N ILE A 84 -21.07 -19.41 -12.59
CA ILE A 84 -20.79 -18.31 -11.65
C ILE A 84 -21.01 -17.00 -12.40
N ALA A 85 -21.91 -16.16 -11.88
CA ALA A 85 -22.16 -14.84 -12.42
C ALA A 85 -20.96 -13.92 -12.17
N TYR A 86 -20.57 -13.16 -13.19
CA TYR A 86 -19.54 -12.13 -13.07
C TYR A 86 -19.85 -10.92 -13.96
N SER A 87 -19.24 -9.79 -13.64
CA SER A 87 -19.18 -8.61 -14.48
C SER A 87 -17.76 -8.05 -14.51
N ILE A 88 -17.45 -7.21 -15.49
CA ILE A 88 -16.17 -6.52 -15.57
C ILE A 88 -16.32 -5.22 -14.78
N MET A 89 -15.60 -5.07 -13.68
CA MET A 89 -15.61 -3.87 -12.83
C MET A 89 -14.59 -2.85 -13.32
N ILE A 90 -13.43 -3.31 -13.80
CA ILE A 90 -12.38 -2.49 -14.41
C ILE A 90 -11.91 -3.19 -15.68
N GLU A 91 -12.01 -2.52 -16.82
CA GLU A 91 -11.68 -3.09 -18.13
C GLU A 91 -10.18 -3.21 -18.38
N ASP A 92 -9.40 -2.24 -17.89
CA ASP A 92 -7.95 -2.19 -18.01
C ASP A 92 -7.35 -1.46 -16.80
N VAL A 93 -6.66 -2.21 -15.94
CA VAL A 93 -6.02 -1.67 -14.73
C VAL A 93 -4.90 -0.67 -15.08
N GLN A 94 -4.21 -0.86 -16.21
CA GLN A 94 -3.12 0.04 -16.60
C GLN A 94 -3.62 1.45 -16.86
N VAL A 95 -4.84 1.61 -17.40
CA VAL A 95 -5.43 2.94 -17.67
C VAL A 95 -5.59 3.75 -16.38
N LEU A 96 -5.97 3.09 -15.28
CA LEU A 96 -6.08 3.76 -13.98
C LEU A 96 -4.71 4.11 -13.41
N LEU A 97 -3.74 3.21 -13.55
CA LEU A 97 -2.37 3.44 -13.08
C LEU A 97 -1.66 4.54 -13.86
N ASP A 98 -1.86 4.62 -15.17
CA ASP A 98 -1.30 5.67 -16.03
C ASP A 98 -1.84 7.05 -15.61
N LYS A 99 -3.15 7.12 -15.33
CA LYS A 99 -3.79 8.34 -14.83
C LYS A 99 -3.26 8.74 -13.45
N GLU A 100 -3.14 7.79 -12.52
CA GLU A 100 -2.55 8.04 -11.20
C GLU A 100 -1.14 8.61 -11.32
N ASN A 101 -0.29 7.99 -12.15
CA ASN A 101 1.08 8.44 -12.38
C ASN A 101 1.14 9.85 -12.98
N GLU A 102 0.26 10.16 -13.94
CA GLU A 102 0.18 11.51 -14.52
C GLU A 102 -0.20 12.55 -13.46
N GLU A 103 -1.21 12.27 -12.65
CA GLU A 103 -1.68 13.15 -11.57
C GLU A 103 -0.60 13.37 -10.50
N MET A 104 0.10 12.31 -10.10
CA MET A 104 1.24 12.40 -9.16
C MET A 104 2.38 13.26 -9.73
N LEU A 105 2.77 13.05 -10.99
CA LEU A 105 3.81 13.85 -11.63
C LEU A 105 3.41 15.32 -11.77
N PHE A 106 2.14 15.58 -12.06
CA PHE A 106 1.60 16.93 -12.11
C PHE A 106 1.63 17.60 -10.74
N ASN A 107 1.20 16.89 -9.68
CA ASN A 107 1.22 17.41 -8.31
C ASN A 107 2.64 17.75 -7.87
N ARG A 108 3.60 16.83 -8.04
CA ARG A 108 5.01 17.06 -7.70
C ARG A 108 5.57 18.31 -8.39
N ARG A 109 5.21 18.57 -9.65
CA ARG A 109 5.65 19.79 -10.35
C ARG A 109 5.08 21.06 -9.72
N ARG A 110 3.82 21.02 -9.28
CA ARG A 110 3.13 22.15 -8.66
C ARG A 110 3.68 22.48 -7.27
N GLU A 111 4.03 21.47 -6.48
CA GLU A 111 4.55 21.64 -5.11
C GLU A 111 5.96 22.21 -5.06
N ARG A 112 6.74 22.14 -6.16
CA ARG A 112 8.07 22.80 -6.23
C ARG A 112 8.03 24.29 -5.94
N SER A 113 6.87 24.93 -6.14
CA SER A 113 6.64 26.35 -5.89
C SER A 113 5.46 26.60 -4.96
N GLY A 114 4.95 25.57 -4.28
CA GLY A 114 3.73 25.62 -3.49
C GLY A 114 3.83 24.86 -2.17
N ASN A 115 2.72 24.77 -1.44
CA ASN A 115 2.61 24.00 -0.21
C ASN A 115 2.33 22.53 -0.51
N PHE A 116 2.59 21.66 0.47
CA PHE A 116 2.20 20.25 0.42
C PHE A 116 0.69 20.08 0.17
N ASN A 117 0.33 19.29 -0.83
CA ASN A 117 -1.05 19.03 -1.23
C ASN A 117 -1.52 17.71 -0.63
N PHE A 118 -2.28 17.78 0.46
CA PHE A 118 -2.89 16.62 1.11
C PHE A 118 -3.94 15.88 0.24
N GLY A 119 -4.38 16.48 -0.87
CA GLY A 119 -5.33 15.87 -1.81
C GLY A 119 -4.67 15.08 -2.95
N ALA A 120 -3.38 14.77 -2.85
CA ALA A 120 -2.64 14.00 -3.86
C ALA A 120 -1.87 12.85 -3.21
N TYR A 121 -1.51 11.85 -4.02
CA TYR A 121 -0.60 10.79 -3.60
C TYR A 121 0.85 11.28 -3.61
N HIS A 122 1.64 10.72 -2.68
CA HIS A 122 3.01 11.13 -2.39
C HIS A 122 3.92 9.91 -2.23
N THR A 123 5.20 10.08 -2.51
CA THR A 123 6.20 9.06 -2.17
C THR A 123 6.46 9.02 -0.68
N LEU A 124 7.02 7.89 -0.21
CA LEU A 124 7.38 7.73 1.20
C LEU A 124 8.37 8.81 1.70
N GLU A 125 9.26 9.29 0.84
CA GLU A 125 10.21 10.36 1.15
C GLU A 125 9.49 11.71 1.34
N GLU A 126 8.60 12.07 0.41
CA GLU A 126 7.77 13.28 0.48
C GLU A 126 6.91 13.29 1.76
N ILE A 127 6.30 12.14 2.11
CA ILE A 127 5.54 11.97 3.36
C ILE A 127 6.45 12.14 4.58
N SER A 128 7.64 11.53 4.57
CA SER A 128 8.57 11.61 5.70
C SER A 128 9.08 13.03 5.93
N GLN A 129 9.32 13.77 4.84
CA GLN A 129 9.70 15.18 4.88
C GLN A 129 8.56 16.04 5.45
N GLU A 130 7.32 15.78 5.03
CA GLU A 130 6.17 16.53 5.57
C GLU A 130 5.92 16.23 7.05
N MET A 131 6.17 14.99 7.50
CA MET A 131 6.18 14.67 8.93
C MET A 131 7.21 15.50 9.72
N ASP A 132 8.38 15.77 9.14
CA ASP A 132 9.40 16.63 9.76
C ASP A 132 8.97 18.10 9.79
N ASN A 133 8.37 18.58 8.70
CA ASN A 133 7.83 19.94 8.63
C ASN A 133 6.76 20.15 9.72
N LEU A 134 5.82 19.21 9.89
CA LEU A 134 4.77 19.28 10.92
C LEU A 134 5.32 19.33 12.35
N VAL A 135 6.42 18.64 12.63
CA VAL A 135 7.08 18.70 13.95
C VAL A 135 7.79 20.04 14.15
N ALA A 136 8.45 20.55 13.11
CA ALA A 136 9.13 21.84 13.15
C ALA A 136 8.16 23.00 13.32
N GLU A 137 6.98 22.94 12.70
CA GLU A 137 5.93 23.95 12.81
C GLU A 137 5.18 23.89 14.15
N HIS A 138 5.12 22.72 14.80
CA HIS A 138 4.35 22.51 16.03
C HIS A 138 5.13 21.78 17.15
N PRO A 139 6.33 22.26 17.55
CA PRO A 139 7.26 21.52 18.42
C PRO A 139 6.73 21.26 19.84
N GLY A 140 5.79 22.08 20.33
CA GLY A 140 5.15 21.91 21.64
C GLY A 140 3.92 21.00 21.65
N LEU A 141 3.47 20.55 20.48
CA LEU A 141 2.25 19.75 20.31
C LEU A 141 2.52 18.42 19.62
N VAL A 142 3.45 18.38 18.67
CA VAL A 142 3.74 17.21 17.84
C VAL A 142 5.22 16.86 17.97
N SER A 143 5.53 15.58 18.16
CA SER A 143 6.89 15.05 18.10
C SER A 143 6.94 13.80 17.23
N LYS A 144 8.08 13.55 16.55
CA LYS A 144 8.31 12.33 15.76
C LYS A 144 9.07 11.32 16.61
N VAL A 145 8.53 10.10 16.72
CA VAL A 145 9.13 9.00 17.48
C VAL A 145 9.39 7.83 16.55
N ASN A 146 10.61 7.30 16.55
CA ASN A 146 10.95 6.08 15.85
C ASN A 146 10.61 4.87 16.74
N ILE A 147 9.81 3.94 16.21
CA ILE A 147 9.36 2.72 16.92
C ILE A 147 10.04 1.43 16.43
N GLY A 148 10.96 1.54 15.47
CA GLY A 148 11.70 0.42 14.91
C GLY A 148 12.08 0.65 13.44
N SER A 149 12.43 -0.45 12.77
CA SER A 149 12.75 -0.47 11.35
C SER A 149 11.91 -1.50 10.59
N SER A 150 11.62 -1.23 9.32
CA SER A 150 11.03 -2.21 8.41
C SER A 150 12.01 -3.34 8.06
N PHE A 151 11.55 -4.34 7.31
CA PHE A 151 12.39 -5.44 6.82
C PHE A 151 13.60 -4.94 6.02
N GLU A 152 13.39 -3.95 5.14
CA GLU A 152 14.47 -3.29 4.37
C GLU A 152 15.19 -2.18 5.16
N ASN A 153 15.07 -2.21 6.50
CA ASN A 153 15.71 -1.27 7.43
C ASN A 153 15.32 0.21 7.23
N ARG A 154 14.07 0.49 6.83
CA ARG A 154 13.53 1.86 6.77
C ARG A 154 12.96 2.26 8.14
N PRO A 155 13.17 3.51 8.62
CA PRO A 155 12.70 3.93 9.94
C PRO A 155 11.17 3.95 10.00
N MET A 156 10.59 3.33 11.03
CA MET A 156 9.15 3.38 11.32
C MET A 156 8.88 4.56 12.25
N ASN A 157 8.57 5.71 11.65
CA ASN A 157 8.31 6.94 12.38
C ASN A 157 6.81 7.12 12.66
N VAL A 158 6.47 7.55 13.87
CA VAL A 158 5.12 7.88 14.30
C VAL A 158 5.07 9.33 14.77
N LEU A 159 4.03 10.07 14.38
CA LEU A 159 3.75 11.39 14.96
C LEU A 159 2.96 11.22 16.26
N LYS A 160 3.56 11.66 17.37
CA LYS A 160 2.93 11.72 18.69
C LYS A 160 2.41 13.13 18.93
N LYS A 161 1.10 13.26 19.15
CA LYS A 161 0.49 14.48 19.66
C LYS A 161 0.47 14.47 21.19
N SER A 162 1.02 15.49 21.83
CA SER A 162 0.94 15.69 23.27
C SER A 162 0.66 17.14 23.60
N SER A 163 -0.48 17.44 24.23
CA SER A 163 -0.67 18.73 24.91
C SER A 163 -0.04 18.61 26.30
N GLY A 164 1.10 19.26 26.53
CA GLY A 164 1.76 19.22 27.83
C GLY A 164 0.83 19.73 28.95
N ARG A 165 0.46 18.88 29.91
CA ARG A 165 0.46 19.36 31.30
C ARG A 165 1.92 19.55 31.64
N MET A 166 2.34 20.80 31.87
CA MET A 166 3.65 21.10 32.41
C MET A 166 3.86 20.25 33.66
N GLN A 167 4.78 19.30 33.59
CA GLN A 167 5.20 18.55 34.76
C GLN A 167 6.01 19.53 35.62
N LYS A 168 5.42 19.98 36.74
CA LYS A 168 6.13 20.80 37.73
C LYS A 168 7.35 19.99 38.20
N ASP A 169 8.51 20.60 38.06
CA ASP A 169 9.72 20.24 38.81
C ASP A 169 9.41 20.44 40.29
N ASP A 170 9.04 19.37 40.98
CA ASP A 170 9.14 19.29 42.43
C ASP A 170 10.51 18.71 42.74
N GLY A 171 11.43 19.63 43.08
CA GLY A 171 12.76 19.31 43.52
C GLY A 171 12.80 18.51 44.82
N GLN A 172 14.04 18.11 45.13
CA GLN A 172 14.56 17.49 46.36
C GLN A 172 14.61 15.95 46.42
N LEU A 173 15.85 15.50 46.16
CA LEU A 173 16.47 14.30 46.70
C LEU A 173 16.10 14.05 48.16
N ASN A 174 15.82 12.79 48.48
CA ASN A 174 16.25 12.22 49.77
C ASN A 174 16.57 10.73 49.58
N PRO A 175 17.79 10.24 49.90
CA PRO A 175 18.07 8.81 49.89
C PRO A 175 17.41 8.12 51.09
N LYS A 176 16.81 6.94 50.86
CA LYS A 176 16.27 6.07 51.92
C LYS A 176 17.39 5.61 52.87
N PRO A 177 17.16 5.55 54.19
CA PRO A 177 18.12 4.95 55.12
C PRO A 177 18.15 3.43 54.95
N GLN A 178 19.37 2.87 54.86
CA GLN A 178 19.60 1.43 54.90
C GLN A 178 19.27 0.91 56.31
N ARG A 179 18.37 -0.08 56.37
CA ARG A 179 17.99 -0.77 57.60
C ARG A 179 19.08 -1.81 57.91
N GLN A 180 19.89 -1.55 58.92
CA GLN A 180 20.72 -2.59 59.55
C GLN A 180 19.80 -3.49 60.35
N THR A 181 19.82 -4.79 60.06
CA THR A 181 19.26 -5.82 60.95
C THR A 181 20.41 -6.51 61.68
N PRO A 182 20.19 -6.92 62.95
CA PRO A 182 21.21 -7.44 63.85
C PRO A 182 21.76 -8.80 63.43
#